data_AF-A0A378R0G8-F1
#
_entry.id   AF-A0A378R0G8-F1
#
_cell.length_a   1.000
_cell.length_b   1.000
_cell.length_c   1.000
_cell.angle_alpha   90.00
_cell.angle_beta   90.00
_cell.angle_gamma   90.00
#
_symmetry.space_group_name_H-M   'P 1'
#
loop_
_entity.id
_entity.type
_entity.pdbx_description
1 polymer ?
#
loop_
_entity_poly.entity_id
_entity_poly.type
_entity_poly.pdbx_seq_one_letter_code
_entity_poly.pdbx_strand_id
1 'polypeptide(L)'
;MNYEAILADSGYQGIQHLYKQAFTPLKQTKKYPLVQEAKDYNALLSKTRVRVEHIFAKFKAFKMFSTTYRKSLARFELRVKLVFGWIG
;
A
#
# COMPACT_ATOMS: atom_id res chain seq x y z
N MET A 1 -16.01 0.40 7.05
CA MET A 1 -15.38 -0.29 5.91
C MET A 1 -14.69 -1.53 6.46
N ASN A 2 -15.29 -2.71 6.24
CA ASN A 2 -14.70 -3.99 6.64
C ASN A 2 -13.82 -4.48 5.50
N TYR A 3 -12.53 -4.16 5.55
CA TYR A 3 -11.56 -4.71 4.61
C TYR A 3 -11.13 -6.09 5.11
N GLU A 4 -11.22 -7.12 4.28
CA GLU A 4 -10.85 -8.50 4.69
C GLU A 4 -9.36 -8.62 5.07
N ALA A 5 -8.48 -7.86 4.42
CA ALA A 5 -7.05 -7.79 4.74
C ALA A 5 -6.46 -6.42 4.38
N ILE A 6 -5.59 -5.88 5.25
CA ILE A 6 -4.89 -4.61 5.03
C ILE A 6 -3.40 -4.92 4.84
N LEU A 7 -2.87 -4.74 3.63
CA LEU A 7 -1.43 -4.88 3.38
C LEU A 7 -0.77 -3.52 3.54
N ALA A 8 0.20 -3.42 4.44
CA ALA A 8 0.85 -2.16 4.77
C ALA A 8 2.37 -2.23 4.60
N ASP A 9 2.97 -1.06 4.39
CA ASP A 9 4.43 -0.95 4.30
C ASP A 9 5.11 -1.08 5.68
N SER A 10 6.41 -1.34 5.67
CA SER A 10 7.24 -1.39 6.88
C SER A 10 7.16 -0.13 7.74
N GLY A 11 6.87 1.04 7.14
CA GLY A 11 6.63 2.29 7.87
C GLY A 11 5.39 2.27 8.77
N TYR A 12 4.48 1.32 8.57
CA TYR A 12 3.26 1.16 9.38
C TYR A 12 3.41 0.05 10.44
N GLN A 13 4.63 -0.22 10.90
CA GLN A 13 4.83 -1.16 12.01
C GLN A 13 4.00 -0.78 13.24
N GLY A 14 3.35 -1.77 13.83
CA GLY A 14 2.42 -1.56 14.95
C GLY A 14 0.99 -1.21 14.55
N ILE A 15 0.68 -1.03 13.26
CA ILE A 15 -0.71 -0.80 12.80
C ILE A 15 -1.67 -1.95 13.17
N GLN A 16 -1.11 -3.14 13.44
CA GLN A 16 -1.81 -4.32 13.95
C GLN A 16 -2.55 -4.06 15.27
N HIS A 17 -2.09 -3.10 16.09
CA HIS A 17 -2.78 -2.70 17.32
C HIS A 17 -4.12 -2.01 17.05
N LEU A 18 -4.25 -1.33 15.89
CA LEU A 18 -5.48 -0.66 15.47
C LEU A 18 -6.34 -1.59 14.61
N TYR A 19 -5.71 -2.37 13.75
CA TYR A 19 -6.38 -3.26 12.79
C TYR A 19 -5.75 -4.65 12.84
N LYS A 20 -6.44 -5.62 13.46
CA LYS A 20 -5.94 -6.99 13.58
C LYS A 20 -5.72 -7.68 12.23
N GLN A 21 -6.47 -7.31 11.19
CA GLN A 21 -6.30 -7.82 9.83
C GLN A 21 -5.16 -7.15 9.03
N ALA A 22 -4.27 -6.40 9.69
CA ALA A 22 -3.16 -5.72 9.02
C ALA A 22 -1.90 -6.58 8.95
N PHE A 23 -1.41 -6.76 7.73
CA PHE A 23 -0.20 -7.50 7.41
C PHE A 23 0.91 -6.51 7.07
N THR A 24 1.98 -6.53 7.87
CA THR A 24 3.20 -5.74 7.63
C THR A 24 4.40 -6.67 7.46
N PRO A 25 5.46 -6.22 6.77
CA PRO A 25 6.70 -6.97 6.68
C PRO A 25 7.33 -7.18 8.05
N LEU A 26 7.82 -8.38 8.30
CA LEU A 26 8.57 -8.71 9.51
C LEU A 26 9.95 -8.06 9.45
N LYS A 27 10.30 -7.32 10.52
CA LYS A 27 11.57 -6.63 10.64
C LYS A 27 12.64 -7.54 11.22
N GLN A 28 13.82 -7.50 10.64
CA GLN A 28 15.00 -8.05 11.28
C GLN A 28 15.45 -7.16 12.45
N THR A 29 15.85 -7.77 13.56
CA THR A 29 16.52 -7.07 14.66
C THR A 29 17.85 -7.74 14.97
N LYS A 30 18.75 -7.05 15.69
CA LYS A 30 20.05 -7.61 16.08
C LYS A 30 19.92 -8.90 16.91
N LYS A 31 18.87 -9.00 17.72
CA LYS A 31 18.59 -10.16 18.59
C LYS A 31 17.80 -11.26 17.88
N TYR A 32 16.98 -10.89 16.90
CA TYR A 32 16.09 -11.80 16.18
C TYR A 32 16.32 -11.66 14.67
N PRO A 33 17.25 -12.46 14.11
CA PRO A 33 17.44 -12.53 12.67
C PRO A 33 16.20 -13.13 11.97
N LEU A 34 16.00 -12.77 10.70
CA LEU A 34 14.90 -13.32 9.90
C LEU A 34 15.16 -14.79 9.57
N VAL A 35 14.32 -15.66 10.12
CA VAL A 35 14.22 -17.08 9.73
C VAL A 35 13.69 -17.21 8.29
N GLN A 36 13.89 -18.37 7.67
CA GLN A 36 13.57 -18.58 6.27
C GLN A 36 12.06 -18.38 5.99
N GLU A 37 11.19 -18.85 6.88
CA GLU A 37 9.74 -18.69 6.72
C GLU A 37 9.33 -17.21 6.73
N ALA A 38 9.98 -16.39 7.55
CA ALA A 38 9.72 -14.96 7.62
C ALA A 38 10.18 -14.22 6.34
N LYS A 39 11.24 -14.71 5.69
CA LYS A 39 11.68 -14.20 4.38
C LYS A 39 10.69 -14.56 3.29
N ASP A 40 10.18 -15.80 3.29
CA ASP A 40 9.22 -16.26 2.30
C ASP A 40 7.89 -15.50 2.43
N TYR A 41 7.44 -15.26 3.67
CA TYR A 41 6.31 -14.38 3.95
C TYR A 41 6.52 -12.95 3.42
N ASN A 42 7.67 -12.33 3.73
CA ASN A 42 7.99 -10.99 3.24
C ASN A 42 8.07 -10.94 1.70
N ALA A 43 8.56 -12.00 1.05
CA ALA A 43 8.62 -12.10 -0.40
C ALA A 43 7.23 -12.18 -1.03
N LEU A 44 6.32 -12.97 -0.46
CA LEU A 44 4.91 -13.04 -0.89
C LEU A 44 4.23 -11.68 -0.72
N LEU A 45 4.39 -11.05 0.45
CA LEU A 45 3.83 -9.74 0.73
C LEU A 45 4.35 -8.67 -0.25
N SER A 46 5.65 -8.70 -0.56
CA SER A 46 6.27 -7.82 -1.54
C SER A 46 5.67 -8.01 -2.94
N LYS A 47 5.53 -9.25 -3.41
CA LYS A 47 4.91 -9.56 -4.72
C LYS A 47 3.49 -8.98 -4.83
N THR A 48 2.68 -9.11 -3.79
CA THR A 48 1.31 -8.56 -3.78
C THR A 48 1.31 -7.03 -3.80
N ARG A 49 2.29 -6.40 -3.15
CA ARG A 49 2.43 -4.94 -3.10
C ARG A 49 2.90 -4.29 -4.41
N VAL A 50 3.60 -5.02 -5.29
CA VAL A 50 4.10 -4.47 -6.58
C VAL A 50 2.99 -3.79 -7.38
N ARG A 51 1.78 -4.38 -7.43
CA ARG A 51 0.64 -3.78 -8.14
C ARG A 51 0.26 -2.41 -7.56
N VAL A 52 0.27 -2.30 -6.24
CA VAL A 52 -0.06 -1.06 -5.52
C VAL A 52 1.05 -0.02 -5.74
N GLU A 53 2.32 -0.43 -5.73
CA GLU A 53 3.46 0.45 -6.00
C GLU A 53 3.44 1.01 -7.43
N HIS A 54 3.05 0.20 -8.43
CA HIS A 54 2.85 0.69 -9.80
C HIS A 54 1.77 1.76 -9.88
N ILE A 55 0.65 1.61 -9.16
CA ILE A 55 -0.41 2.62 -9.08
C ILE A 55 0.13 3.90 -8.42
N PHE A 56 0.82 3.78 -7.30
CA PHE A 56 1.45 4.93 -6.63
C PHE A 56 2.51 5.63 -7.49
N ALA A 57 3.27 4.89 -8.29
CA ALA A 57 4.24 5.47 -9.23
C ALA A 57 3.53 6.34 -10.26
N LYS A 58 2.41 5.87 -10.85
CA LYS A 58 1.61 6.68 -11.77
C LYS A 58 1.06 7.93 -11.07
N PHE A 59 0.53 7.81 -9.84
CA PHE A 59 0.06 8.97 -9.07
C PHE A 59 1.17 10.02 -8.82
N LYS A 60 2.39 9.58 -8.51
CA LYS A 60 3.55 10.47 -8.35
C LYS A 60 3.93 11.15 -9.67
N ALA A 61 3.90 10.42 -10.79
CA ALA A 61 4.20 10.97 -12.12
C ALA A 61 3.26 12.13 -12.50
N PHE A 62 1.96 12.01 -12.19
CA PHE A 62 0.98 13.08 -12.39
C PHE A 62 1.01 14.18 -11.32
N LYS A 63 1.95 14.15 -10.37
CA LYS A 63 2.04 15.08 -9.23
C LYS A 63 0.74 15.20 -8.43
N MET A 64 -0.06 14.13 -8.41
CA MET A 64 -1.37 14.13 -7.79
C MET A 64 -1.33 14.35 -6.27
N PHE A 65 -0.29 13.83 -5.60
CA PHE A 65 -0.07 14.05 -4.17
C PHE A 65 0.82 15.26 -3.88
N SER A 66 1.57 15.73 -4.87
CA SER A 66 2.53 16.83 -4.69
C SER A 66 1.88 18.21 -4.82
N THR A 67 0.67 18.27 -5.38
CA THR A 67 -0.07 19.52 -5.58
C THR A 67 -1.43 19.45 -4.92
N THR A 68 -1.90 20.58 -4.39
CA THR A 68 -3.26 20.66 -3.85
C THR A 68 -4.26 20.46 -4.99
N TYR A 69 -5.10 19.43 -4.88
CA TYR A 69 -6.18 19.22 -5.83
C TYR A 69 -7.28 20.28 -5.65
N ARG A 70 -7.39 21.23 -6.59
CA ARG A 70 -8.31 22.39 -6.51
C ARG A 70 -9.62 22.20 -7.28
N LYS A 71 -10.24 21.03 -7.18
CA LYS A 71 -11.53 20.75 -7.83
C LYS A 71 -12.42 19.92 -6.88
N SER A 72 -13.72 19.90 -7.14
CA SER A 72 -14.68 19.13 -6.33
C SER A 72 -14.25 17.66 -6.18
N LEU A 73 -14.20 17.21 -4.93
CA LEU A 73 -13.88 15.82 -4.56
C LEU A 73 -14.95 14.84 -5.05
N ALA A 74 -16.19 15.29 -5.28
CA ALA A 74 -17.29 14.45 -5.77
C ALA A 74 -16.98 13.78 -7.13
N ARG A 75 -16.10 14.36 -7.95
CA ARG A 75 -15.68 13.80 -9.24
C ARG A 75 -14.22 13.34 -9.25
N PHE A 76 -13.59 13.22 -8.08
CA PHE A 76 -12.18 12.83 -7.99
C PHE A 76 -11.97 11.40 -8.51
N GLU A 77 -12.77 10.46 -8.01
CA GLU A 77 -12.69 9.05 -8.41
C GLU A 77 -12.87 8.88 -9.93
N LEU A 78 -13.87 9.54 -10.52
CA LEU A 78 -14.09 9.51 -11.97
C LEU A 78 -12.86 9.99 -12.74
N ARG A 79 -12.21 11.08 -12.32
CA ARG A 79 -11.02 11.60 -12.99
C ARG A 79 -9.82 10.68 -12.83
N VAL A 80 -9.63 10.11 -11.64
CA VAL A 80 -8.60 9.08 -11.42
C VAL A 80 -8.85 7.93 -12.38
N LYS A 81 -10.08 7.41 -12.45
CA LYS A 81 -10.42 6.32 -13.37
C LYS A 81 -10.10 6.63 -14.83
N LEU A 82 -10.47 7.83 -15.30
CA LEU A 82 -10.18 8.27 -16.68
C LEU A 82 -8.68 8.45 -16.95
N VAL A 83 -7.93 9.06 -16.03
CA VAL A 83 -6.49 9.33 -16.21
C VAL A 83 -5.65 8.04 -16.16
N PHE A 84 -6.01 7.10 -15.29
CA PHE A 84 -5.27 5.84 -15.15
C PHE A 84 -5.78 4.70 -16.03
N GLY A 85 -6.86 4.91 -16.79
CA GLY A 85 -7.50 3.85 -17.58
C GLY A 85 -8.12 2.76 -16.72
N TRP A 86 -8.55 3.10 -15.50
CA TRP A 86 -9.18 2.18 -14.56
C TRP A 86 -10.66 2.05 -14.92
N ILE A 87 -10.93 1.25 -15.94
CA ILE A 87 -12.25 0.62 -16.10
C ILE A 87 -12.27 -0.54 -15.09
N GLY A 88 -13.27 -0.53 -14.22
CA GLY A 88 -13.45 -1.54 -13.18
C GLY A 88 -13.65 -2.94 -13.75
#